data_AF-A0A6A8ANE1-F1
#
_entry.id   AF-A0A6A8ANE1-F1
#
_cell.length_a   1.000
_cell.length_b   1.000
_cell.length_c   1.000
_cell.angle_alpha   90.00
_cell.angle_beta   90.00
_cell.angle_gamma   90.00
#
_symmetry.space_group_name_H-M   'P 1'
#
loop_
_entity.id
_entity.type
_entity.pdbx_description
1 polymer ?
#
loop_
_entity_poly.entity_id
_entity_poly.type
_entity_poly.pdbx_seq_one_letter_code
_entity_poly.pdbx_strand_id
1 'polypeptide(L)'
;GFFISSMGGAGLPLYHAGIDYMAVEGRSEGYLIAAIKGAGDGTIETRFDEIGEQDLKDIFHGYGGNRGWYALQQYTYEKFNDLFLDEHKYMDFRILTVGPASLNTNFGAIGSTVIRNGKFRLGVDDWAGRGGMGSLMAQAHRTVAIAYGGTYDGKTFMENIKDIKVVNRIFQEEFHEKYSDYVIRAVEVKGKSDKEIRSDGKSERSEFRA
;
A
#
# COMPACT_ATOMS: atom_id res chain seq x y z
N GLY A 1 -11.61 7.80 -19.50
CA GLY A 1 -10.35 7.19 -19.98
C GLY A 1 -9.95 6.10 -19.01
N PHE A 2 -9.38 5.00 -19.50
CA PHE A 2 -8.81 3.95 -18.65
C PHE A 2 -7.39 4.35 -18.22
N PHE A 3 -7.08 4.27 -16.93
CA PHE A 3 -5.77 4.65 -16.39
C PHE A 3 -5.28 3.59 -15.40
N ILE A 4 -4.00 3.23 -15.50
CA ILE A 4 -3.33 2.30 -14.58
C ILE A 4 -2.31 3.08 -13.76
N SER A 5 -2.37 2.92 -12.44
CA SER A 5 -1.42 3.51 -11.49
C SER A 5 -0.83 2.38 -10.65
N SER A 6 0.50 2.32 -10.57
CA SER A 6 1.22 1.26 -9.86
C SER A 6 1.70 1.74 -8.50
N MET A 7 1.68 0.85 -7.50
CA MET A 7 2.23 1.08 -6.16
C MET A 7 3.23 -0.03 -5.83
N GLY A 8 4.41 0.35 -5.33
CA GLY A 8 5.39 -0.59 -4.82
C GLY A 8 4.96 -1.23 -3.50
N GLY A 9 5.50 -2.40 -3.16
CA GLY A 9 5.38 -3.01 -1.84
C GLY A 9 3.98 -3.46 -1.37
N ALA A 10 2.91 -3.08 -2.08
CA ALA A 10 1.51 -3.39 -1.81
C ALA A 10 1.13 -4.84 -2.15
N GLY A 11 1.79 -5.45 -3.13
CA GLY A 11 1.45 -6.78 -3.62
C GLY A 11 1.69 -7.91 -2.61
N LEU A 12 2.73 -7.81 -1.76
CA LEU A 12 3.06 -8.90 -0.83
C LEU A 12 2.03 -9.05 0.31
N PRO A 13 1.57 -7.99 0.98
CA PRO A 13 0.45 -8.11 1.91
C PRO A 13 -0.86 -8.57 1.24
N LEU A 14 -1.10 -8.21 -0.04
CA LEU A 14 -2.27 -8.67 -0.78
C LEU A 14 -2.21 -10.17 -1.06
N TYR A 15 -1.02 -10.68 -1.43
CA TYR A 15 -0.75 -12.11 -1.54
C TYR A 15 -1.06 -12.84 -0.23
N HIS A 16 -0.57 -12.30 0.90
CA HIS A 16 -0.81 -12.89 2.22
C HIS A 16 -2.24 -12.72 2.74
N ALA A 17 -3.02 -11.80 2.17
CA ALA A 17 -4.46 -11.74 2.37
C ALA A 17 -5.22 -12.83 1.60
N GLY A 18 -4.55 -13.58 0.71
CA GLY A 18 -5.20 -14.57 -0.15
C GLY A 18 -5.98 -13.96 -1.31
N ILE A 19 -5.66 -12.72 -1.69
CA ILE A 19 -6.42 -11.94 -2.69
C ILE A 19 -5.55 -11.72 -3.94
N ASP A 20 -6.17 -11.82 -5.12
CA ASP A 20 -5.53 -11.46 -6.40
C ASP A 20 -5.97 -10.08 -6.89
N TYR A 21 -7.24 -9.74 -6.65
CA TYR A 21 -7.84 -8.50 -7.10
C TYR A 21 -8.94 -8.05 -6.13
N MET A 22 -9.09 -6.73 -5.99
CA MET A 22 -10.15 -6.09 -5.24
C MET A 22 -10.83 -5.04 -6.12
N ALA A 23 -12.16 -5.08 -6.18
CA ALA A 23 -12.96 -4.05 -6.83
C ALA A 23 -13.67 -3.21 -5.76
N VAL A 24 -13.71 -1.89 -5.96
CA VAL A 24 -14.61 -1.01 -5.21
C VAL A 24 -15.74 -0.63 -6.15
N GLU A 25 -16.95 -1.04 -5.80
CA GLU A 25 -18.15 -0.83 -6.61
C GLU A 25 -19.25 -0.16 -5.79
N GLY A 26 -20.16 0.56 -6.46
CA GLY A 26 -21.22 1.30 -5.77
C GLY A 26 -20.70 2.52 -5.00
N ARG A 27 -21.45 2.99 -4.02
CA ARG A 27 -21.13 4.17 -3.21
C ARG A 27 -21.71 4.02 -1.80
N SER A 28 -20.90 4.27 -0.77
CA SER A 28 -21.37 4.31 0.63
C SER A 28 -22.07 5.63 0.96
N GLU A 29 -22.95 5.64 1.97
CA GLU A 29 -23.63 6.84 2.45
C GLU A 29 -22.63 7.78 3.13
N GLY A 30 -21.85 7.29 4.10
CA GLY A 30 -20.70 7.98 4.69
C GLY A 30 -19.39 7.75 3.93
N TYR A 31 -18.28 8.22 4.51
CA TYR A 31 -16.95 7.86 4.01
C TYR A 31 -16.49 6.53 4.63
N LEU A 32 -16.42 5.50 3.81
CA LEU A 32 -16.10 4.13 4.20
C LEU A 32 -14.59 3.95 4.44
N ILE A 33 -14.27 3.34 5.57
CA ILE A 33 -13.01 2.62 5.79
C ILE A 33 -13.29 1.13 5.89
N ALA A 34 -12.39 0.31 5.36
CA ALA A 34 -12.53 -1.14 5.38
C ALA A 34 -11.25 -1.81 5.88
N ALA A 35 -11.37 -3.04 6.37
CA ALA A 35 -10.26 -3.93 6.66
C ALA A 35 -10.54 -5.32 6.12
N ILE A 36 -9.53 -5.97 5.57
CA ILE A 36 -9.60 -7.31 5.00
C ILE A 36 -8.41 -8.14 5.49
N LYS A 37 -8.69 -9.21 6.22
CA LYS A 37 -7.69 -10.12 6.76
C LYS A 37 -7.82 -11.49 6.11
N GLY A 38 -6.74 -11.96 5.49
CA GLY A 38 -6.63 -13.36 5.08
C GLY A 38 -6.03 -14.23 6.18
N ALA A 39 -6.70 -15.31 6.54
CA ALA A 39 -6.16 -16.32 7.43
C ALA A 39 -5.32 -17.37 6.67
N GLY A 40 -4.52 -18.15 7.40
CA GLY A 40 -3.62 -19.16 6.83
C GLY A 40 -4.35 -20.27 6.06
N ASP A 41 -5.61 -20.54 6.38
CA ASP A 41 -6.46 -21.52 5.70
C ASP A 41 -7.16 -20.95 4.44
N GLY A 42 -6.94 -19.68 4.13
CA GLY A 42 -7.53 -18.99 2.98
C GLY A 42 -8.89 -18.34 3.25
N THR A 43 -9.41 -18.42 4.49
CA THR A 43 -10.62 -17.67 4.86
C THR A 43 -10.34 -16.18 4.96
N ILE A 44 -11.36 -15.36 4.67
CA ILE A 44 -11.28 -13.90 4.67
C ILE A 44 -12.22 -13.36 5.74
N GLU A 45 -11.69 -12.52 6.64
CA GLU A 45 -12.46 -11.72 7.60
C GLU A 45 -12.44 -10.25 7.14
N THR A 46 -13.62 -9.62 7.11
CA THR A 46 -13.77 -8.21 6.71
C THR A 46 -14.43 -7.37 7.79
N ARG A 47 -13.98 -6.12 7.95
CA ARG A 47 -14.64 -5.12 8.79
C ARG A 47 -14.83 -3.82 8.03
N PHE A 48 -15.91 -3.12 8.33
CA PHE A 48 -16.27 -1.85 7.71
C PHE A 48 -16.66 -0.85 8.80
N ASP A 49 -16.30 0.41 8.62
CA ASP A 49 -16.75 1.53 9.45
C ASP A 49 -16.98 2.76 8.56
N GLU A 50 -17.93 3.60 8.93
CA GLU A 50 -18.27 4.82 8.18
C GLU A 50 -17.91 6.06 8.99
N ILE A 51 -17.32 7.04 8.30
CA ILE A 51 -16.88 8.31 8.85
C ILE A 51 -17.78 9.41 8.29
N GLY A 52 -18.30 10.28 9.17
CA GLY A 52 -19.02 11.48 8.75
C GLY A 52 -18.13 12.43 7.95
N GLU A 53 -18.72 13.25 7.08
CA GLU A 53 -17.93 14.19 6.26
C GLU A 53 -17.13 15.18 7.12
N GLN A 54 -17.73 15.68 8.21
CA GLN A 54 -17.03 16.59 9.12
C GLN A 54 -15.94 15.85 9.90
N ASP A 55 -16.22 14.66 10.41
CA ASP A 55 -15.23 13.85 11.14
C ASP A 55 -14.01 13.53 10.25
N LEU A 56 -14.22 13.23 8.97
CA LEU A 56 -13.12 12.99 8.03
C LEU A 56 -12.27 14.25 7.82
N LYS A 57 -12.90 15.43 7.72
CA LYS A 57 -12.17 16.71 7.64
C LYS A 57 -11.37 16.94 8.92
N ASP A 58 -11.95 16.68 10.08
CA ASP A 58 -11.31 16.86 11.38
C ASP A 58 -10.11 15.91 11.54
N ILE A 59 -10.26 14.64 11.13
CA ILE A 59 -9.14 13.68 11.05
C ILE A 59 -8.02 14.24 10.15
N PHE A 60 -8.36 14.75 8.96
CA PHE A 60 -7.37 15.36 8.08
C PHE A 60 -6.72 16.61 8.67
N HIS A 61 -7.43 17.40 9.47
CA HIS A 61 -6.86 18.54 10.20
C HIS A 61 -5.90 18.10 11.30
N GLY A 62 -6.20 16.99 11.98
CA GLY A 62 -5.27 16.32 12.86
C GLY A 62 -5.84 15.10 13.60
N TYR A 63 -5.05 14.02 13.66
CA TYR A 63 -5.39 12.82 14.45
C TYR A 63 -4.12 12.10 14.90
N GLY A 64 -4.05 11.70 16.18
CA GLY A 64 -2.89 10.96 16.72
C GLY A 64 -1.54 11.68 16.54
N GLY A 65 -1.54 13.03 16.54
CA GLY A 65 -0.35 13.84 16.28
C GLY A 65 0.05 14.00 14.80
N ASN A 66 -0.70 13.37 13.88
CA ASN A 66 -0.48 13.45 12.43
C ASN A 66 -1.48 14.40 11.76
N ARG A 67 -1.24 14.72 10.48
CA ARG A 67 -2.16 15.51 9.63
C ARG A 67 -2.34 14.85 8.25
N GLY A 68 -3.43 15.19 7.57
CA GLY A 68 -3.74 14.76 6.21
C GLY A 68 -3.71 13.24 6.07
N TRP A 69 -2.99 12.75 5.07
CA TRP A 69 -2.91 11.32 4.75
C TRP A 69 -2.41 10.46 5.93
N TYR A 70 -1.37 10.91 6.65
CA TYR A 70 -0.88 10.20 7.83
C TYR A 70 -1.92 10.14 8.95
N ALA A 71 -2.76 11.17 9.10
CA ALA A 71 -3.80 11.19 10.12
C ALA A 71 -4.90 10.17 9.83
N LEU A 72 -5.34 10.06 8.57
CA LEU A 72 -6.31 9.04 8.17
C LEU A 72 -5.73 7.61 8.29
N GLN A 73 -4.44 7.42 8.00
CA GLN A 73 -3.78 6.14 8.27
C GLN A 73 -3.81 5.78 9.74
N GLN A 74 -3.43 6.72 10.62
CA GLN A 74 -3.41 6.49 12.05
C GLN A 74 -4.82 6.17 12.57
N TYR A 75 -5.84 6.91 12.13
CA TYR A 75 -7.24 6.64 12.46
C TYR A 75 -7.66 5.23 12.04
N THR A 76 -7.38 4.86 10.79
CA THR A 76 -7.74 3.54 10.25
C THR A 76 -6.99 2.40 10.96
N TYR A 77 -5.72 2.64 11.31
CA TYR A 77 -4.93 1.70 12.10
C TYR A 77 -5.55 1.47 13.47
N GLU A 78 -5.88 2.53 14.21
CA GLU A 78 -6.48 2.38 15.55
C GLU A 78 -7.83 1.65 15.50
N LYS A 79 -8.60 1.84 14.42
CA LYS A 79 -9.88 1.15 14.21
C LYS A 79 -9.77 -0.35 13.91
N PHE A 80 -8.70 -0.78 13.25
CA PHE A 80 -8.64 -2.13 12.68
C PHE A 80 -7.39 -2.94 13.05
N ASN A 81 -6.42 -2.39 13.77
CA ASN A 81 -5.16 -3.11 14.07
C ASN A 81 -5.38 -4.41 14.85
N ASP A 82 -6.41 -4.46 15.69
CA ASP A 82 -6.77 -5.63 16.48
C ASP A 82 -7.16 -6.82 15.60
N LEU A 83 -7.74 -6.57 14.43
CA LEU A 83 -8.03 -7.59 13.43
C LEU A 83 -6.75 -8.31 12.97
N PHE A 84 -5.64 -7.58 12.88
CA PHE A 84 -4.34 -8.08 12.41
C PHE A 84 -3.44 -8.59 13.55
N LEU A 85 -3.97 -8.68 14.78
CA LEU A 85 -3.29 -9.28 15.91
C LEU A 85 -3.81 -10.70 16.12
N ASP A 86 -2.93 -11.69 16.01
CA ASP A 86 -3.24 -13.08 16.33
C ASP A 86 -2.41 -13.52 17.55
N GLU A 87 -3.09 -13.91 18.62
CA GLU A 87 -2.56 -14.15 19.96
C GLU A 87 -1.66 -12.98 20.47
N HIS A 88 -0.37 -13.03 20.16
CA HIS A 88 0.65 -12.08 20.56
C HIS A 88 1.51 -11.58 19.40
N LYS A 89 1.12 -11.89 18.17
CA LYS A 89 1.87 -11.56 16.96
C LYS A 89 1.01 -10.80 15.97
N TYR A 90 1.47 -9.60 15.63
CA TYR A 90 0.92 -8.87 14.50
C TYR A 90 1.37 -9.51 13.19
N MET A 91 0.41 -9.74 12.29
CA MET A 91 0.72 -10.00 10.89
C MET A 91 1.14 -8.71 10.18
N ASP A 92 1.85 -8.86 9.06
CA ASP A 92 2.20 -7.74 8.20
C ASP A 92 0.95 -7.31 7.42
N PHE A 93 0.64 -6.01 7.46
CA PHE A 93 -0.48 -5.45 6.70
C PHE A 93 -0.15 -4.03 6.21
N ARG A 94 -1.01 -3.52 5.33
CA ARG A 94 -0.91 -2.19 4.75
C ARG A 94 -2.26 -1.51 4.82
N ILE A 95 -2.25 -0.18 4.81
CA ILE A 95 -3.46 0.62 4.71
C ILE A 95 -3.35 1.47 3.44
N LEU A 96 -4.23 1.23 2.46
CA LEU A 96 -4.44 2.17 1.37
C LEU A 96 -5.24 3.33 1.92
N THR A 97 -4.80 4.56 1.69
CA THR A 97 -5.48 5.77 2.17
C THR A 97 -5.39 6.88 1.15
N VAL A 98 -6.45 7.68 1.09
CA VAL A 98 -6.49 8.91 0.30
C VAL A 98 -6.06 10.11 1.16
N GLY A 99 -5.72 11.23 0.52
CA GLY A 99 -5.45 12.50 1.20
C GLY A 99 -6.55 13.54 0.99
N PRO A 100 -6.44 14.73 1.62
CA PRO A 100 -7.43 15.81 1.49
C PRO A 100 -7.65 16.28 0.04
N ALA A 101 -6.61 16.19 -0.80
CA ALA A 101 -6.70 16.52 -2.21
C ALA A 101 -7.68 15.60 -2.98
N SER A 102 -7.85 14.36 -2.53
CA SER A 102 -8.79 13.41 -3.12
C SER A 102 -10.24 13.81 -2.91
N LEU A 103 -10.56 14.63 -1.90
CA LEU A 103 -11.92 15.16 -1.72
C LEU A 103 -12.23 16.38 -2.59
N ASN A 104 -11.19 17.12 -3.01
CA ASN A 104 -11.34 18.48 -3.54
C ASN A 104 -10.82 18.65 -4.98
N THR A 105 -10.17 17.63 -5.54
CA THR A 105 -9.53 17.70 -6.86
C THR A 105 -9.75 16.42 -7.65
N ASN A 106 -9.42 16.41 -8.94
CA ASN A 106 -9.41 15.19 -9.76
C ASN A 106 -8.03 14.49 -9.81
N PHE A 107 -7.08 14.92 -8.97
CA PHE A 107 -5.68 14.48 -9.02
C PHE A 107 -5.22 13.78 -7.73
N GLY A 108 -6.15 13.41 -6.86
CA GLY A 108 -5.88 12.70 -5.62
C GLY A 108 -5.19 11.36 -5.85
N ALA A 109 -4.19 11.08 -5.04
CA ALA A 109 -3.44 9.83 -5.03
C ALA A 109 -3.98 8.85 -3.98
N ILE A 110 -3.58 7.59 -4.13
CA ILE A 110 -3.66 6.59 -3.05
C ILE A 110 -2.24 6.37 -2.54
N GLY A 111 -2.04 6.52 -1.24
CA GLY A 111 -0.79 6.16 -0.59
C GLY A 111 -0.96 4.97 0.34
N SER A 112 0.12 4.24 0.60
CA SER A 112 0.17 3.24 1.65
C SER A 112 1.50 3.18 2.38
N THR A 113 1.47 2.89 3.68
CA THR A 113 2.65 2.58 4.50
C THR A 113 2.55 1.15 5.01
N VAL A 114 3.67 0.42 4.99
CA VAL A 114 3.73 -0.94 5.57
C VAL A 114 3.72 -0.90 7.08
N ILE A 115 2.92 -1.78 7.68
CA ILE A 115 2.87 -2.02 9.12
C ILE A 115 3.44 -3.40 9.36
N ARG A 116 4.46 -3.48 10.22
CA ARG A 116 5.03 -4.75 10.65
C ARG A 116 5.20 -4.74 12.16
N ASN A 117 4.88 -5.86 12.81
CA ASN A 117 4.89 -5.97 14.27
C ASN A 117 4.04 -4.86 14.94
N GLY A 118 2.89 -4.53 14.35
CA GLY A 118 1.97 -3.52 14.88
C GLY A 118 2.52 -2.10 14.85
N LYS A 119 3.49 -1.80 13.99
CA LYS A 119 4.08 -0.46 13.87
C LYS A 119 4.26 -0.06 12.42
N PHE A 120 3.90 1.18 12.11
CA PHE A 120 4.24 1.82 10.85
C PHE A 120 5.76 1.81 10.63
N ARG A 121 6.19 1.47 9.42
CA ARG A 121 7.58 1.62 9.00
C ARG A 121 7.75 3.00 8.36
N LEU A 122 8.09 3.97 9.19
CA LEU A 122 8.28 5.36 8.77
C LEU A 122 9.31 5.45 7.63
N GLY A 123 8.98 6.22 6.60
CA GLY A 123 9.81 6.39 5.41
C GLY A 123 9.70 5.26 4.38
N VAL A 124 8.82 4.27 4.60
CA VAL A 124 8.49 3.21 3.64
C VAL A 124 7.08 3.43 3.12
N ASP A 125 6.90 4.57 2.47
CA ASP A 125 5.63 5.03 1.91
C ASP A 125 5.63 4.78 0.40
N ASP A 126 4.58 4.13 -0.09
CA ASP A 126 4.39 3.80 -1.50
C ASP A 126 3.14 4.51 -2.03
N TRP A 127 3.19 4.94 -3.30
CA TRP A 127 2.15 5.80 -3.89
C TRP A 127 1.70 5.29 -5.25
N ALA A 128 0.37 5.18 -5.42
CA ALA A 128 -0.28 5.22 -6.72
C ALA A 128 -0.63 6.68 -7.03
N GLY A 129 0.40 7.44 -7.47
CA GLY A 129 0.38 8.91 -7.46
C GLY A 129 -0.30 9.60 -8.64
N ARG A 130 -0.64 8.88 -9.71
CA ARG A 130 -1.15 9.47 -10.96
C ARG A 130 -2.54 8.95 -11.33
N GLY A 131 -3.23 9.69 -12.20
CA GLY A 131 -4.51 9.29 -12.78
C GLY A 131 -5.74 9.60 -11.92
N GLY A 132 -5.57 10.24 -10.77
CA GLY A 132 -6.71 10.67 -9.94
C GLY A 132 -7.45 9.52 -9.24
N MET A 133 -6.83 8.34 -9.11
CA MET A 133 -7.50 7.17 -8.52
C MET A 133 -7.93 7.40 -7.07
N GLY A 134 -7.18 8.19 -6.30
CA GLY A 134 -7.59 8.57 -4.94
C GLY A 134 -8.84 9.45 -4.95
N SER A 135 -8.95 10.38 -5.91
CA SER A 135 -10.15 11.19 -6.10
C SER A 135 -11.34 10.34 -6.49
N LEU A 136 -11.16 9.37 -7.39
CA LEU A 136 -12.22 8.44 -7.80
C LEU A 136 -12.71 7.61 -6.60
N MET A 137 -11.78 7.02 -5.85
CA MET A 137 -12.09 6.22 -4.66
C MET A 137 -12.91 7.04 -3.63
N ALA A 138 -12.48 8.28 -3.34
CA ALA A 138 -13.13 9.12 -2.35
C ALA A 138 -14.41 9.79 -2.84
N GLN A 139 -14.44 10.33 -4.06
CA GLN A 139 -15.57 11.12 -4.55
C GLN A 139 -16.65 10.26 -5.20
N ALA A 140 -16.30 9.19 -5.91
CA ALA A 140 -17.28 8.34 -6.58
C ALA A 140 -17.83 7.28 -5.63
N HIS A 141 -16.94 6.58 -4.91
CA HIS A 141 -17.31 5.45 -4.04
C HIS A 141 -17.47 5.82 -2.56
N ARG A 142 -16.98 7.00 -2.15
CA ARG A 142 -16.84 7.39 -0.74
C ARG A 142 -15.99 6.43 0.07
N THR A 143 -15.08 5.68 -0.54
CA THR A 143 -14.09 4.88 0.21
C THR A 143 -12.82 5.69 0.40
N VAL A 144 -12.31 5.75 1.61
CA VAL A 144 -11.15 6.62 1.94
C VAL A 144 -9.98 5.84 2.53
N ALA A 145 -10.22 4.65 3.07
CA ALA A 145 -9.16 3.75 3.50
C ALA A 145 -9.52 2.27 3.34
N ILE A 146 -8.52 1.43 3.05
CA ILE A 146 -8.64 -0.03 3.05
C ILE A 146 -7.38 -0.63 3.68
N ALA A 147 -7.52 -1.22 4.85
CA ALA A 147 -6.48 -2.04 5.48
C ALA A 147 -6.52 -3.47 4.93
N TYR A 148 -5.38 -4.04 4.57
CA TYR A 148 -5.33 -5.42 4.10
C TYR A 148 -4.00 -6.09 4.43
N GLY A 149 -4.07 -7.39 4.70
CA GLY A 149 -2.94 -8.23 5.06
C GLY A 149 -3.43 -9.61 5.48
N GLY A 150 -2.50 -10.45 5.92
CA GLY A 150 -2.85 -11.80 6.33
C GLY A 150 -1.66 -12.70 6.54
N THR A 151 -1.94 -13.99 6.63
CA THR A 151 -0.94 -15.06 6.81
C THR A 151 -1.06 -16.17 5.77
N TYR A 152 -1.91 -15.99 4.76
CA TYR A 152 -2.08 -16.96 3.69
C TYR A 152 -0.78 -17.17 2.91
N ASP A 153 -0.47 -18.43 2.62
CA ASP A 153 0.69 -18.82 1.82
C ASP A 153 0.39 -20.02 0.91
N GLY A 154 -0.88 -20.22 0.60
CA GLY A 154 -1.37 -21.40 -0.14
C GLY A 154 -1.33 -21.28 -1.67
N LYS A 155 -0.83 -20.18 -2.25
CA LYS A 155 -0.78 -20.06 -3.72
C LYS A 155 0.23 -21.07 -4.27
N THR A 156 -0.26 -21.96 -5.12
CA THR A 156 0.58 -22.94 -5.80
C THR A 156 1.05 -22.38 -7.13
N PHE A 157 2.36 -22.39 -7.34
CA PHE A 157 2.99 -22.06 -8.62
C PHE A 157 3.39 -23.35 -9.31
N MET A 158 3.56 -23.31 -10.65
CA MET A 158 4.02 -24.48 -11.41
C MET A 158 5.36 -25.02 -10.88
N GLU A 159 6.21 -24.12 -10.41
CA GLU A 159 7.46 -24.45 -9.74
C GLU A 159 7.60 -23.67 -8.44
N ASN A 160 8.41 -24.17 -7.51
CA ASN A 160 8.65 -23.51 -6.24
C ASN A 160 9.52 -22.24 -6.42
N ILE A 161 8.89 -21.09 -6.65
CA ILE A 161 9.56 -19.79 -6.80
C ILE A 161 10.24 -19.32 -5.51
N LYS A 162 10.04 -20.00 -4.37
CA LYS A 162 10.81 -19.75 -3.14
C LYS A 162 12.18 -20.42 -3.16
N ASP A 163 12.41 -21.39 -4.04
CA ASP A 163 13.72 -22.00 -4.23
C ASP A 163 14.57 -21.12 -5.16
N ILE A 164 15.63 -20.55 -4.61
CA ILE A 164 16.57 -19.70 -5.35
C ILE A 164 17.23 -20.44 -6.53
N LYS A 165 17.30 -21.77 -6.51
CA LYS A 165 17.80 -22.56 -7.64
C LYS A 165 16.82 -22.54 -8.81
N VAL A 166 15.52 -22.66 -8.53
CA VAL A 166 14.46 -22.52 -9.53
C VAL A 166 14.48 -21.12 -10.13
N VAL A 167 14.53 -20.09 -9.29
CA VAL A 167 14.61 -18.69 -9.74
C VAL A 167 15.84 -18.45 -10.60
N ASN A 168 17.03 -18.91 -10.18
CA ASN A 168 18.25 -18.76 -10.98
C ASN A 168 18.17 -19.50 -12.32
N ARG A 169 17.58 -20.70 -12.36
CA ARG A 169 17.40 -21.45 -13.60
C ARG A 169 16.53 -20.67 -14.59
N ILE A 170 15.37 -20.16 -14.13
CA ILE A 170 14.48 -19.32 -14.95
C ILE A 170 15.22 -18.10 -15.48
N PHE A 171 15.96 -17.38 -14.63
CA PHE A 171 16.71 -16.21 -15.07
C PHE A 171 17.83 -16.54 -16.06
N GLN A 172 18.48 -17.69 -15.90
CA GLN A 172 19.50 -18.15 -16.82
C GLN A 172 18.92 -18.57 -18.18
N GLU A 173 17.73 -19.16 -18.20
CA GLU A 173 17.01 -19.56 -19.42
C GLU A 173 16.49 -18.33 -20.19
N GLU A 174 15.87 -17.37 -19.49
CA GLU A 174 15.20 -16.21 -20.09
C GLU A 174 16.12 -15.01 -20.35
N PHE A 175 17.09 -14.76 -19.47
CA PHE A 175 17.96 -13.57 -19.51
C PHE A 175 19.45 -13.92 -19.65
N HIS A 176 19.80 -15.21 -19.72
CA HIS A 176 21.18 -15.69 -19.86
C HIS A 176 22.14 -15.26 -18.75
N GLU A 177 21.61 -14.99 -17.55
CA GLU A 177 22.39 -14.59 -16.39
C GLU A 177 21.76 -15.04 -15.07
N LYS A 178 22.51 -14.94 -13.98
CA LYS A 178 22.00 -15.24 -12.63
C LYS A 178 21.04 -14.15 -12.17
N TYR A 179 20.03 -14.56 -11.39
CA TYR A 179 19.05 -13.65 -10.82
C TYR A 179 19.68 -12.47 -10.06
N SER A 180 20.70 -12.73 -9.24
CA SER A 180 21.39 -11.70 -8.47
C SER A 180 22.01 -10.62 -9.36
N ASP A 181 22.66 -11.04 -10.44
CA ASP A 181 23.41 -10.17 -11.33
C ASP A 181 22.45 -9.32 -12.17
N TYR A 182 21.36 -9.94 -12.63
CA TYR A 182 20.26 -9.25 -13.30
C TYR A 182 19.69 -8.12 -12.42
N VAL A 183 19.35 -8.44 -11.17
CA VAL A 183 18.74 -7.46 -10.24
C VAL A 183 19.71 -6.31 -9.93
N ILE A 184 20.98 -6.60 -9.66
CA ILE A 184 22.00 -5.57 -9.41
C ILE A 184 22.10 -4.64 -10.62
N ARG A 185 22.23 -5.19 -11.82
CA ARG A 185 22.33 -4.40 -13.05
C ARG A 185 21.07 -3.55 -13.29
N ALA A 186 19.88 -4.12 -13.10
CA ALA A 186 18.62 -3.40 -13.28
C ALA A 186 18.52 -2.18 -12.34
N VAL A 187 19.00 -2.32 -11.10
CA VAL A 187 19.07 -1.21 -10.14
C VAL A 187 20.10 -0.16 -10.57
N GLU A 188 21.27 -0.57 -11.06
CA GLU A 188 22.29 0.35 -11.58
C GLU A 188 21.82 1.16 -12.79
N VAL A 189 21.10 0.54 -13.72
CA VAL A 189 20.53 1.24 -14.89
C VAL A 189 19.53 2.29 -14.43
N LYS A 190 18.66 1.96 -13.46
CA LYS A 190 17.74 2.94 -12.87
C LYS A 190 18.48 4.11 -12.22
N GLY A 191 19.54 3.83 -11.45
CA GLY A 191 20.38 4.86 -10.83
C GLY A 191 21.22 5.70 -11.81
N LYS A 192 21.55 5.17 -13.00
CA LYS A 192 22.19 5.92 -14.09
C LYS A 192 21.20 6.78 -14.87
N SER A 193 20.01 6.24 -15.16
CA SER A 193 18.89 6.99 -15.74
C SER A 193 18.54 8.21 -14.89
N ASP A 194 18.52 8.09 -13.56
CA ASP A 194 18.29 9.22 -12.63
C ASP A 194 19.45 10.23 -12.56
N LYS A 195 20.65 9.90 -13.05
CA LYS A 195 21.79 10.82 -13.13
C LYS A 195 21.84 11.56 -14.47
N GLU A 196 21.43 10.92 -15.55
CA GLU A 196 21.37 11.53 -16.89
C GLU A 196 20.11 12.39 -17.07
N ILE A 197 18.98 11.93 -16.54
CA ILE A 197 17.76 12.72 -16.41
C ILE A 197 17.89 13.48 -15.09
N ARG A 198 18.19 14.78 -15.13
CA ARG A 198 18.21 15.66 -13.95
C ARG A 198 16.77 15.83 -13.40
N SER A 199 16.09 14.77 -12.97
CA SER A 199 14.87 14.85 -12.18
C SER A 199 15.26 14.92 -10.72
N ASP A 200 15.53 16.13 -10.29
CA ASP A 200 15.76 16.58 -8.93
C ASP A 200 14.51 16.38 -8.04
N GLY A 201 14.28 15.13 -7.66
CA GLY A 201 13.50 14.76 -6.47
C GLY A 201 14.32 14.78 -5.19
N LYS A 202 15.38 15.62 -5.10
CA LYS A 202 16.11 15.82 -3.85
C LYS A 202 15.26 16.72 -2.96
N SER A 203 14.62 16.14 -1.95
CA SER A 203 14.32 16.94 -0.77
C SER A 203 15.67 17.39 -0.19
N GLU A 204 15.88 18.70 -0.19
CA GLU A 204 16.98 19.29 0.55
C GLU A 204 16.80 18.92 2.02
N ARG A 205 17.66 18.02 2.52
CA ARG A 205 17.98 17.98 3.94
C ARG A 205 18.78 19.25 4.22
N SER A 206 18.09 20.35 4.50
CA SER A 206 18.72 21.50 5.14
C SER A 206 19.09 21.07 6.57
N GLU A 207 20.40 21.05 6.84
CA GLU A 207 20.95 21.00 8.18
C GLU A 207 20.33 22.13 9.02
N PHE A 208 19.45 21.78 9.96
CA PHE A 208 19.11 22.69 11.05
C PHE A 208 20.19 22.49 12.13
N ARG A 209 21.21 23.33 12.07
CA ARG A 209 21.97 23.74 13.25
C ARG A 209 21.26 24.95 13.88
N ALA A 210 20.79 24.77 15.11
CA ALA A 210 20.66 25.81 16.11
C ALA A 210 21.12 25.20 17.44
#